data_AF-A0A7W4HTE1-F1
#
_entry.id   AF-A0A7W4HTE1-F1
#
_cell.length_a   1.000
_cell.length_b   1.000
_cell.length_c   1.000
_cell.angle_alpha   90.00
_cell.angle_beta   90.00
_cell.angle_gamma   90.00
#
_symmetry.space_group_name_H-M   'P 1'
#
loop_
_entity.id
_entity.type
_entity.pdbx_description
1 polymer ?
#
loop_
_entity_poly.entity_id
_entity_poly.type
_entity_poly.pdbx_seq_one_letter_code
_entity_poly.pdbx_strand_id
1 'polypeptide(L)'
;MKKFVPEFGKVKEKKQLNKNTTVEVEKNYQNSSVIGTKLHYEERFRVGSMAEARDKVDELAMRIEKDEGLVNPSIRYDGRAKMLYKGSFDVVFEYTRIRA
;
A
#
# COMPACT_ATOMS: atom_id res chain seq x y z
N MET A 1 -41.02 -11.16 -1.68
CA MET A 1 -40.02 -10.13 -2.01
C MET A 1 -38.73 -10.82 -2.46
N LYS A 2 -38.34 -10.71 -3.73
CA LYS A 2 -37.05 -11.25 -4.21
C LYS A 2 -35.94 -10.41 -3.56
N LYS A 3 -35.18 -11.02 -2.63
CA LYS A 3 -34.01 -10.38 -2.03
C LYS A 3 -33.02 -10.10 -3.17
N PHE A 4 -32.69 -8.83 -3.35
CA PHE A 4 -31.64 -8.40 -4.25
C PHE A 4 -30.35 -9.10 -3.80
N VAL A 5 -29.85 -10.05 -4.59
CA VAL A 5 -28.52 -10.64 -4.40
C VAL A 5 -27.63 -9.85 -5.34
N PRO A 6 -26.84 -8.87 -4.86
CA PRO A 6 -25.84 -8.27 -5.71
C PRO A 6 -24.88 -9.40 -6.10
N GLU A 7 -24.64 -9.58 -7.39
CA GLU A 7 -23.52 -10.40 -7.83
C GLU A 7 -22.29 -9.91 -7.06
N PHE A 8 -21.73 -10.78 -6.22
CA PHE A 8 -20.74 -10.46 -5.20
C PHE A 8 -19.38 -10.15 -5.86
N GLY A 9 -19.35 -9.08 -6.64
CA GLY A 9 -18.17 -8.45 -7.19
C GLY A 9 -17.38 -7.79 -6.06
N LYS A 10 -16.07 -8.00 -6.11
CA LYS A 10 -15.03 -7.41 -5.26
C LYS A 10 -15.43 -6.10 -4.57
N VAL A 11 -15.39 -6.08 -3.24
CA VAL A 11 -15.61 -4.87 -2.44
C VAL A 11 -14.25 -4.27 -2.09
N LYS A 12 -14.05 -2.98 -2.40
CA LYS A 12 -12.85 -2.22 -2.07
C LYS A 12 -13.16 -1.14 -1.02
N GLU A 13 -12.45 -1.16 0.09
CA GLU A 13 -12.56 -0.14 1.15
C GLU A 13 -11.19 0.44 1.47
N LYS A 14 -11.03 1.76 1.41
CA LYS A 14 -9.81 2.44 1.87
C LYS A 14 -9.94 2.81 3.34
N LYS A 15 -8.89 2.53 4.12
CA LYS A 15 -8.79 2.84 5.56
C LYS A 15 -7.42 3.44 5.85
N GLN A 16 -7.40 4.50 6.64
CA GLN A 16 -6.15 5.05 7.16
C GLN A 16 -5.79 4.31 8.46
N LEU A 17 -4.65 3.64 8.49
CA LEU A 17 -4.20 2.89 9.67
C LEU A 17 -3.46 3.78 10.66
N ASN A 18 -2.67 4.73 10.15
CA ASN A 18 -1.95 5.71 10.95
C ASN A 18 -1.68 6.97 10.10
N LYS A 19 -0.90 7.92 10.63
CA LYS A 19 -0.58 9.19 9.95
C LYS A 19 0.05 9.00 8.56
N ASN A 20 0.78 7.91 8.36
CA ASN A 20 1.62 7.68 7.19
C ASN A 20 1.19 6.46 6.36
N THR A 21 0.27 5.62 6.86
CA THR A 21 -0.11 4.35 6.24
C THR A 21 -1.60 4.32 5.90
N THR A 22 -1.88 4.09 4.62
CA THR A 22 -3.22 3.78 4.12
C THR A 22 -3.26 2.31 3.71
N VAL A 23 -4.41 1.66 3.93
CA VAL A 23 -4.67 0.29 3.45
C VAL A 23 -5.96 0.28 2.64
N GLU A 24 -5.91 -0.29 1.44
CA GLU A 24 -7.08 -0.67 0.67
C GLU A 24 -7.36 -2.16 0.90
N VAL A 25 -8.54 -2.45 1.42
CA VAL A 25 -9.03 -3.80 1.70
C VAL A 25 -9.89 -4.24 0.52
N GLU A 26 -9.43 -5.24 -0.22
CA GLU A 26 -10.18 -5.90 -1.28
C GLU A 26 -10.66 -7.28 -0.79
N LYS A 27 -11.98 -7.42 -0.63
CA LYS A 27 -12.61 -8.69 -0.25
C LYS A 27 -13.19 -9.37 -1.48
N ASN A 28 -12.78 -10.62 -1.70
CA ASN A 28 -13.33 -11.49 -2.74
C ASN A 28 -14.38 -12.42 -2.11
N TYR A 29 -15.57 -12.46 -2.72
CA TYR A 29 -16.73 -13.19 -2.21
C TYR A 29 -17.19 -14.23 -3.23
N GLN A 30 -17.66 -15.39 -2.74
CA GLN A 30 -18.40 -16.37 -3.52
C GLN A 30 -19.60 -16.84 -2.70
N ASN A 31 -20.80 -16.77 -3.26
CA ASN A 31 -22.05 -17.21 -2.61
C ASN A 31 -22.17 -16.72 -1.15
N SER A 32 -21.93 -15.43 -0.91
CA SER A 32 -21.92 -14.73 0.40
C SER A 32 -20.76 -15.03 1.36
N SER A 33 -19.86 -15.97 1.05
CA SER A 33 -18.66 -16.28 1.84
C SER A 33 -17.43 -15.53 1.32
N VAL A 34 -16.61 -14.98 2.23
CA VAL A 34 -15.31 -14.39 1.88
C VAL A 34 -14.33 -15.51 1.59
N ILE A 35 -13.70 -15.50 0.41
CA ILE A 35 -12.70 -16.51 0.00
C ILE A 35 -11.27 -16.00 0.21
N GLY A 36 -11.08 -14.68 0.21
CA GLY A 36 -9.76 -14.11 0.47
C GLY A 36 -9.81 -12.60 0.59
N THR A 37 -8.90 -12.07 1.40
CA THR A 37 -8.74 -10.63 1.58
C THR A 37 -7.36 -10.20 1.09
N LYS A 38 -7.33 -9.35 0.07
CA LYS A 38 -6.11 -8.65 -0.35
C LYS A 38 -6.03 -7.31 0.34
N LEU A 39 -4.89 -7.01 0.94
CA LEU A 39 -4.62 -5.76 1.63
C LEU A 39 -3.53 -5.04 0.87
N HIS A 40 -3.86 -3.95 0.19
CA HIS A 40 -2.90 -3.08 -0.48
C HIS A 40 -2.51 -1.96 0.47
N TYR A 41 -1.24 -1.91 0.84
CA TYR A 41 -0.69 -0.90 1.74
C TYR A 41 0.03 0.17 0.93
N GLU A 42 -0.14 1.42 1.34
CA GLU A 42 0.62 2.56 0.89
C GLU A 42 1.18 3.27 2.14
N GLU A 43 2.49 3.18 2.34
CA GLU A 43 3.22 3.88 3.41
C GLU A 43 3.97 5.09 2.81
N ARG A 44 3.72 6.30 3.33
CA ARG A 44 4.35 7.54 2.88
C ARG A 44 5.31 8.09 3.93
N PHE A 45 6.56 8.28 3.55
CA PHE A 45 7.62 8.79 4.42
C PHE A 45 8.10 10.14 3.93
N ARG A 46 7.77 11.21 4.66
CA ARG A 46 8.25 12.56 4.37
C ARG A 46 9.74 12.64 4.65
N VAL A 47 10.53 13.02 3.65
CA VAL A 47 11.99 13.25 3.75
C VAL A 47 12.32 14.69 3.35
N GLY A 48 13.34 15.26 3.99
CA GLY A 48 13.81 16.63 3.75
C GLY A 48 14.93 16.72 2.72
N SER A 49 15.59 15.61 2.41
CA SER A 49 16.73 15.57 1.49
C SER A 49 16.82 14.24 0.73
N MET A 50 17.64 14.22 -0.31
CA MET A 50 17.92 12.99 -1.06
C MET A 50 18.80 12.01 -0.29
N ALA A 51 19.61 12.48 0.66
CA ALA A 51 20.38 11.61 1.53
C ALA A 51 19.44 10.81 2.44
N GLU A 52 18.52 11.50 3.13
CA GLU A 52 17.46 10.85 3.92
C GLU A 52 16.59 9.92 3.08
N ALA A 53 16.31 10.30 1.82
CA ALA A 53 15.57 9.45 0.91
C ALA A 53 16.30 8.14 0.60
N ARG A 54 17.62 8.19 0.36
CA ARG A 54 18.45 7.00 0.12
C ARG A 54 18.48 6.09 1.33
N ASP A 55 18.73 6.65 2.51
CA ASP A 55 18.73 5.89 3.76
C ASP A 55 17.37 5.18 3.96
N LYS A 56 16.27 5.87 3.61
CA LYS A 56 14.93 5.29 3.69
C LYS A 56 14.69 4.20 2.66
N VAL A 57 15.20 4.35 1.44
CA VAL A 57 15.12 3.31 0.41
C VAL A 57 15.89 2.06 0.84
N ASP A 58 17.08 2.21 1.41
CA ASP A 58 17.89 1.09 1.89
C ASP A 58 17.19 0.34 3.03
N GLU A 59 16.57 1.07 3.97
CA GLU A 59 15.74 0.48 5.03
C GLU A 59 14.57 -0.35 4.46
N LEU A 60 13.87 0.20 3.46
CA LEU A 60 12.74 -0.47 2.83
C LEU A 60 13.18 -1.67 1.97
N ALA A 61 14.32 -1.57 1.30
CA ALA A 61 14.90 -2.68 0.54
C ALA A 61 15.21 -3.87 1.45
N MET A 62 15.85 -3.63 2.60
CA MET A 62 16.07 -4.69 3.60
C MET A 62 14.76 -5.31 4.11
N ARG A 63 13.69 -4.51 4.23
CA ARG A 63 12.38 -5.02 4.63
C ARG A 63 11.78 -5.95 3.57
N ILE A 64 11.96 -5.60 2.29
CA ILE A 64 11.54 -6.45 1.16
C ILE A 64 12.29 -7.79 1.18
N GLU A 65 13.60 -7.77 1.41
CA GLU A 65 14.41 -8.98 1.45
C GLU A 65 14.07 -9.90 2.63
N LYS A 66 13.66 -9.33 3.78
CA LYS A 66 13.35 -10.09 5.00
C LYS A 66 11.92 -10.62 5.06
N ASP A 67 10.99 -10.02 4.33
CA ASP A 67 9.56 -10.33 4.43
C ASP A 67 9.04 -10.97 3.14
N GLU A 68 9.12 -12.31 3.11
CA GLU A 68 8.61 -13.14 2.01
C GLU A 68 7.09 -13.03 1.82
N GLY A 69 6.35 -12.44 2.77
CA GLY A 69 4.91 -12.25 2.70
C GLY A 69 4.47 -11.03 1.90
N LEU A 70 5.40 -10.23 1.39
CA LEU A 70 5.12 -9.05 0.58
C LEU A 70 4.90 -9.43 -0.88
N VAL A 71 3.72 -9.12 -1.41
CA VAL A 71 3.39 -9.33 -2.80
C VAL A 71 3.54 -8.02 -3.57
N ASN A 72 4.34 -8.05 -4.64
CA ASN A 72 4.65 -6.90 -5.51
C ASN A 72 5.05 -5.63 -4.71
N PRO A 73 6.07 -5.69 -3.83
CA PRO A 73 6.56 -4.50 -3.17
C PRO A 73 7.17 -3.53 -4.19
N SER A 74 6.93 -2.23 -4.01
CA SER A 74 7.48 -1.18 -4.85
C SER A 74 7.75 0.08 -4.04
N ILE A 75 8.84 0.76 -4.39
CA ILE A 75 9.24 2.03 -3.77
C ILE A 75 9.25 3.09 -4.87
N ARG A 76 8.56 4.20 -4.63
CA ARG A 76 8.52 5.35 -5.54
C ARG A 76 8.71 6.65 -4.78
N TYR A 77 9.20 7.68 -5.47
CA TYR A 77 9.26 9.03 -4.91
C TYR A 77 7.99 9.77 -5.33
N ASP A 78 7.09 10.06 -4.39
CA ASP A 78 5.93 10.91 -4.65
C ASP A 78 6.32 12.36 -4.40
N GLY A 79 6.70 13.00 -5.49
CA GLY A 79 6.82 14.43 -5.55
C GLY A 79 6.29 14.90 -6.89
N ARG A 80 5.58 16.03 -6.87
CA ARG A 80 5.64 17.03 -7.94
C ARG A 80 7.08 17.61 -8.08
N ALA A 81 8.09 16.85 -7.67
CA ALA A 81 9.50 17.16 -7.63
C ALA A 81 10.02 17.01 -9.06
N LYS A 82 9.75 18.03 -9.88
CA LYS A 82 10.72 18.45 -10.89
C LYS A 82 12.08 18.47 -10.18
N MET A 83 13.04 17.72 -10.71
CA MET A 83 14.39 17.45 -10.17
C MET A 83 15.23 18.72 -9.89
N LEU A 84 14.77 19.59 -8.99
CA LEU A 84 15.42 20.81 -8.55
C LEU A 84 15.36 20.78 -7.01
N TYR A 85 16.48 20.31 -6.45
CA TYR A 85 16.72 19.92 -5.07
C TYR A 85 16.55 21.05 -4.04
N LYS A 86 15.32 21.50 -3.76
CA LYS A 86 14.98 22.31 -2.57
C LYS A 86 13.53 22.07 -2.15
N GLY A 87 13.26 21.01 -1.39
CA GLY A 87 11.95 20.79 -0.80
C GLY A 87 11.79 19.42 -0.17
N SER A 88 10.88 19.29 0.79
CA SER A 88 10.49 18.00 1.34
C SER A 88 9.58 17.25 0.36
N PHE A 89 9.76 15.93 0.28
CA PHE A 89 9.01 15.04 -0.61
C PHE A 89 8.75 13.70 0.08
N ASP A 90 7.91 12.85 -0.51
CA ASP A 90 7.56 11.57 0.11
C ASP A 90 8.28 10.43 -0.61
N VAL A 91 8.90 9.54 0.16
CA VAL A 91 9.20 8.17 -0.29
C VAL A 91 7.97 7.33 -0.01
N VAL A 92 7.38 6.75 -1.05
CA VAL A 92 6.16 5.95 -0.99
C VAL A 92 6.51 4.49 -1.17
N PHE A 93 6.11 3.67 -0.22
CA PHE A 93 6.27 2.23 -0.24
C PHE A 93 4.90 1.58 -0.39
N GLU A 94 4.72 0.86 -1.49
CA GLU A 94 3.48 0.15 -1.81
C GLU A 94 3.73 -1.35 -1.81
N TYR A 95 2.86 -2.12 -1.17
CA TYR A 95 2.93 -3.58 -1.19
C TYR A 95 1.57 -4.19 -0.92
N THR A 96 1.40 -5.46 -1.30
CA THR A 96 0.19 -6.21 -1.03
C THR A 96 0.48 -7.32 -0.02
N ARG A 97 -0.45 -7.58 0.91
CA ARG A 97 -0.46 -8.81 1.71
C ARG A 97 -1.76 -9.55 1.50
N ILE A 98 -1.67 -10.88 1.43
CA ILE A 98 -2.83 -11.76 1.32
C ILE A 98 -3.12 -12.30 2.72
N ARG A 99 -4.34 -12.07 3.22
CA ARG A 99 -4.85 -12.76 4.40
C ARG A 99 -5.84 -13.83 3.97
N ALA A 100 -5.53 -15.07 4.36
CA ALA A 100 -6.47 -16.18 4.33
C ALA A 100 -7.50 -16.02 5.46
#